data_AF-A0A5D3K3P5-F1
#
_entry.id   AF-A0A5D3K3P5-F1
#
_cell.length_a   1.000
_cell.length_b   1.000
_cell.length_c   1.000
_cell.angle_alpha   90.00
_cell.angle_beta   90.00
_cell.angle_gamma   90.00
#
_symmetry.space_group_name_H-M   'P 1'
#
loop_
_entity.id
_entity.type
_entity.pdbx_description
1 polymer ?
#
loop_
_entity_poly.entity_id
_entity_poly.type
_entity_poly.pdbx_seq_one_letter_code
_entity_poly.pdbx_strand_id
1 'polypeptide(L)'
;MPAVNSKYAPLGDYLKAQKTERFWLSLEHISEMVGGLPAEASKPQFWANTEDHHRSRRDQWRQAGFKAFLRSSDGRLGVTFERLKSASHGLPWSSAELKVCVVAYWKLITAEARGQRISKTDLRNEALEQGLASRSESAYEFRMQNISAVLDELGLKRATGYAPMKNIGGVKASLIELVNEQWGRSKEFESPTADDDALATRVIAARQKIANAMSEAPPGSRSVRKLLSATEKFVRDPNVIAWVLKRAAGKCEMCEAPAPFVATDGEPFLEVHHVRPLSEGGPDTAENACGCCPNCHRQLHLGMNASTLRRRLLSRNTWLVDYPATKTGEQVPSGPRTTRSRVR
;
A
#
# COMPACT_ATOMS: atom_id res chain seq x y z
N MET A 1 -23.14 -2.03 -19.53
CA MET A 1 -23.14 -0.91 -20.48
C MET A 1 -22.44 -1.40 -21.75
N PRO A 2 -23.10 -1.43 -22.92
CA PRO A 2 -22.43 -1.87 -24.15
C PRO A 2 -21.28 -0.91 -24.47
N ALA A 3 -20.14 -1.45 -24.89
CA ALA A 3 -18.98 -0.65 -25.28
C ALA A 3 -19.40 0.28 -26.42
N VAL A 4 -19.44 1.59 -26.13
CA VAL A 4 -19.58 2.61 -27.18
C VAL A 4 -18.36 2.46 -28.07
N ASN A 5 -18.58 1.94 -29.28
CA ASN A 5 -17.53 1.66 -30.24
C ASN A 5 -16.86 3.00 -30.60
N SER A 6 -15.67 3.25 -30.07
CA SER A 6 -14.96 4.51 -30.29
C SER A 6 -14.55 4.59 -31.75
N LYS A 7 -14.78 5.74 -32.41
CA LYS A 7 -14.29 6.01 -33.77
C LYS A 7 -12.79 5.71 -33.94
N TYR A 8 -12.03 5.79 -32.84
CA TYR A 8 -10.58 5.58 -32.80
C TYR A 8 -10.16 4.14 -32.44
N ALA A 9 -11.11 3.22 -32.27
CA ALA A 9 -10.82 1.81 -31.99
C ALA A 9 -9.85 1.16 -33.01
N PRO A 10 -9.97 1.41 -34.33
CA PRO A 10 -9.03 0.86 -35.31
C PRO A 10 -7.58 1.30 -35.05
N LEU A 11 -7.37 2.55 -34.65
CA LEU A 11 -6.05 3.04 -34.25
C LEU A 11 -5.56 2.33 -32.98
N GLY A 12 -6.42 2.16 -31.98
CA GLY A 12 -6.08 1.40 -30.77
C GLY A 12 -5.61 -0.02 -31.06
N ASP A 13 -6.31 -0.73 -31.95
CA ASP A 13 -5.98 -2.10 -32.33
C ASP A 13 -4.70 -2.17 -33.18
N TYR A 14 -4.51 -1.22 -34.08
CA TYR A 14 -3.25 -1.06 -34.81
C TYR A 14 -2.06 -0.88 -33.86
N LEU A 15 -2.18 -0.03 -32.84
CA LEU A 15 -1.12 0.25 -31.87
C LEU A 15 -0.80 -0.98 -31.01
N LYS A 16 -1.82 -1.76 -30.58
CA LYS A 16 -1.60 -3.00 -29.82
C LYS A 16 -0.76 -4.03 -30.58
N ALA A 17 -0.85 -4.04 -31.92
CA ALA A 17 -0.07 -4.93 -32.77
C ALA A 17 1.39 -4.49 -32.94
N GLN A 18 1.75 -3.25 -32.58
CA GLN A 18 3.09 -2.72 -32.79
C GLN A 18 4.07 -3.22 -31.73
N LYS A 19 5.20 -3.76 -32.21
CA LYS A 19 6.31 -4.25 -31.38
C LYS A 19 7.41 -3.21 -31.14
N THR A 20 7.45 -2.15 -31.93
CA THR A 20 8.45 -1.09 -31.82
C THR A 20 8.20 -0.19 -30.61
N GLU A 21 9.29 0.24 -29.96
CA GLU A 21 9.22 1.11 -28.77
C GLU A 21 8.82 2.55 -29.13
N ARG A 22 9.09 2.98 -30.36
CA ARG A 22 8.73 4.30 -30.86
C ARG A 22 8.60 4.29 -32.37
N PHE A 23 7.56 4.93 -32.88
CA PHE A 23 7.33 5.11 -34.32
C PHE A 23 6.47 6.36 -34.58
N TRP A 24 6.42 6.79 -35.83
CA TRP A 24 5.67 7.96 -36.28
C TRP A 24 4.65 7.56 -37.34
N LEU A 25 3.46 8.14 -37.29
CA LEU A 25 2.40 8.00 -38.29
C LEU A 25 1.94 9.39 -38.76
N SER A 26 1.75 9.58 -40.07
CA SER A 26 1.19 10.82 -40.59
C SER A 26 -0.28 11.00 -40.18
N LEU A 27 -0.75 12.25 -40.10
CA LEU A 27 -2.18 12.50 -39.84
C LEU A 27 -3.07 11.95 -40.96
N GLU A 28 -2.59 11.92 -42.20
CA GLU A 28 -3.29 11.32 -43.35
C GLU A 28 -3.54 9.83 -43.12
N HIS A 29 -2.50 9.06 -42.77
CA HIS A 29 -2.62 7.63 -42.51
C HIS A 29 -3.55 7.37 -41.31
N ILE A 30 -3.42 8.15 -40.24
CA ILE A 30 -4.33 7.99 -39.08
C ILE A 30 -5.78 8.32 -39.49
N SER A 31 -5.98 9.34 -40.33
CA SER A 31 -7.30 9.74 -40.85
C SER A 31 -7.94 8.64 -41.70
N GLU A 32 -7.19 7.98 -42.57
CA GLU A 32 -7.67 6.82 -43.34
C GLU A 32 -8.12 5.68 -42.40
N MET A 33 -7.35 5.42 -41.36
CA MET A 33 -7.60 4.33 -40.41
C MET A 33 -8.86 4.53 -39.56
N VAL A 34 -9.18 5.77 -39.19
CA VAL A 34 -10.31 6.09 -38.29
C VAL A 34 -11.51 6.69 -39.01
N GLY A 35 -11.48 6.81 -40.34
CA GLY A 35 -12.57 7.39 -41.13
C GLY A 35 -12.69 8.91 -40.94
N GLY A 36 -11.58 9.63 -41.07
CA GLY A 36 -11.51 11.09 -41.02
C GLY A 36 -11.10 11.65 -39.66
N LEU A 37 -10.12 12.56 -39.65
CA LEU A 37 -9.77 13.36 -38.47
C LEU A 37 -10.46 14.73 -38.48
N PRO A 38 -10.90 15.24 -37.31
CA PRO A 38 -11.42 16.60 -37.21
C PRO A 38 -10.27 17.63 -37.23
N ALA A 39 -10.59 18.90 -37.48
CA ALA A 39 -9.59 19.96 -37.63
C ALA A 39 -8.67 20.13 -36.41
N GLU A 40 -9.17 19.82 -35.22
CA GLU A 40 -8.43 19.87 -33.95
C GLU A 40 -7.30 18.84 -33.88
N ALA A 41 -7.27 17.83 -34.75
CA ALA A 41 -6.17 16.85 -34.81
C ALA A 41 -4.82 17.49 -35.19
N SER A 42 -4.83 18.71 -35.73
CA SER A 42 -3.64 19.53 -35.97
C SER A 42 -3.05 20.18 -34.70
N LYS A 43 -3.73 20.06 -33.54
CA LYS A 43 -3.31 20.68 -32.28
C LYS A 43 -2.64 19.65 -31.34
N PRO A 44 -1.52 19.99 -30.67
CA PRO A 44 -0.86 19.07 -29.74
C PRO A 44 -1.77 18.53 -28.63
N GLN A 45 -2.69 19.36 -28.11
CA GLN A 45 -3.62 18.98 -27.03
C GLN A 45 -4.58 17.86 -27.45
N PHE A 46 -4.83 17.69 -28.74
CA PHE A 46 -5.68 16.61 -29.24
C PHE A 46 -5.05 15.23 -29.00
N TRP A 47 -3.71 15.15 -29.00
CA TRP A 47 -2.93 13.93 -28.84
C TRP A 47 -2.32 13.78 -27.45
N ALA A 48 -2.23 14.87 -26.69
CA ALA A 48 -1.62 14.89 -25.37
C ALA A 48 -2.34 13.98 -24.36
N ASN A 49 -1.54 13.44 -23.42
CA ASN A 49 -1.99 12.62 -22.30
C ASN A 49 -2.36 13.43 -21.04
N THR A 50 -2.73 14.72 -21.16
CA THR A 50 -3.18 15.56 -20.04
C THR A 50 -4.58 15.15 -19.58
N GLU A 51 -4.98 15.31 -18.32
CA GLU A 51 -6.22 14.71 -17.78
C GLU A 51 -7.53 15.33 -18.31
N ASP A 52 -7.50 16.56 -18.82
CA ASP A 52 -8.70 17.27 -19.26
C ASP A 52 -8.99 17.10 -20.76
N HIS A 53 -10.22 16.63 -21.06
CA HIS A 53 -10.91 16.47 -22.36
C HIS A 53 -10.77 15.13 -23.15
N HIS A 54 -11.94 14.48 -23.35
CA HIS A 54 -12.23 13.31 -24.21
C HIS A 54 -11.49 11.99 -23.87
N ARG A 55 -12.04 11.21 -22.92
CA ARG A 55 -11.54 9.88 -22.50
C ARG A 55 -11.52 8.83 -23.63
N SER A 56 -12.60 8.71 -24.41
CA SER A 56 -12.80 7.58 -25.36
C SER A 56 -11.79 7.44 -26.50
N ARG A 57 -11.16 8.55 -26.92
CA ARG A 57 -10.09 8.55 -27.93
C ARG A 57 -8.73 8.24 -27.31
N ARG A 58 -8.36 8.94 -26.24
CA ARG A 58 -7.06 8.79 -25.56
C ARG A 58 -6.85 7.39 -25.00
N ASP A 59 -7.94 6.79 -24.54
CA ASP A 59 -7.94 5.42 -24.05
C ASP A 59 -7.41 4.42 -25.09
N GLN A 60 -7.55 4.71 -26.40
CA GLN A 60 -7.12 3.81 -27.46
C GLN A 60 -5.60 3.60 -27.48
N TRP A 61 -4.80 4.66 -27.44
CA TRP A 61 -3.34 4.53 -27.40
C TRP A 61 -2.81 4.26 -25.98
N ARG A 62 -3.47 4.79 -24.94
CA ARG A 62 -3.07 4.52 -23.55
C ARG A 62 -3.25 3.05 -23.17
N GLN A 63 -4.39 2.44 -23.51
CA GLN A 63 -4.63 1.01 -23.27
C GLN A 63 -3.77 0.13 -24.17
N ALA A 64 -3.37 0.63 -25.35
CA ALA A 64 -2.35 -0.02 -26.18
C ALA A 64 -0.92 0.13 -25.62
N GLY A 65 -0.73 0.87 -24.53
CA GLY A 65 0.57 1.03 -23.87
C GLY A 65 1.45 2.11 -24.49
N PHE A 66 0.89 3.16 -25.10
CA PHE A 66 1.64 4.24 -25.74
C PHE A 66 1.26 5.63 -25.22
N LYS A 67 2.22 6.55 -25.27
CA LYS A 67 2.00 8.01 -25.23
C LYS A 67 2.13 8.57 -26.65
N ALA A 68 1.36 9.61 -26.94
CA ALA A 68 1.26 10.21 -28.27
C ALA A 68 1.67 11.68 -28.24
N PHE A 69 2.43 12.11 -29.26
CA PHE A 69 2.89 13.49 -29.41
C PHE A 69 2.77 13.92 -30.86
N LEU A 70 2.13 15.07 -31.11
CA LEU A 70 2.11 15.67 -32.43
C LEU A 70 3.52 16.18 -32.78
N ARG A 71 4.07 15.78 -33.93
CA ARG A 71 5.34 16.24 -34.47
C ARG A 71 5.28 16.35 -36.00
N SER A 72 5.98 17.33 -36.53
CA SER A 72 6.28 17.38 -37.96
C SER A 72 7.50 16.52 -38.27
N SER A 73 7.42 15.73 -39.33
CA SER A 73 8.55 14.99 -39.93
C SER A 73 8.52 15.21 -41.43
N ASP A 74 9.65 15.63 -42.02
CA ASP A 74 9.79 15.88 -43.47
C ASP A 74 8.66 16.74 -44.08
N GLY A 75 8.30 17.82 -43.36
CA GLY A 75 7.26 18.77 -43.79
C GLY A 75 5.82 18.27 -43.64
N ARG A 76 5.59 17.07 -43.09
CA ARG A 76 4.25 16.51 -42.85
C ARG A 76 3.94 16.43 -41.36
N LEU A 77 2.71 16.81 -40.98
CA LEU A 77 2.22 16.63 -39.62
C LEU A 77 1.87 15.16 -39.36
N GLY A 78 2.28 14.66 -38.20
CA GLY A 78 1.94 13.33 -37.74
C GLY A 78 2.12 13.17 -36.24
N VAL A 79 1.93 11.96 -35.76
CA VAL A 79 1.95 11.62 -34.35
C VAL A 79 3.04 10.60 -34.11
N THR A 80 3.95 10.92 -33.19
CA THR A 80 4.88 9.96 -32.63
C THR A 80 4.19 9.20 -31.50
N PHE A 81 4.15 7.87 -31.61
CA PHE A 81 3.77 6.98 -30.53
C PHE A 81 5.04 6.42 -29.89
N GLU A 82 5.13 6.51 -28.57
CA GLU A 82 6.25 6.00 -27.78
C GLU A 82 5.68 5.10 -26.68
N ARG A 83 6.21 3.89 -26.53
CA ARG A 83 5.71 2.92 -25.55
C ARG A 83 5.86 3.50 -24.16
N LEU A 84 4.79 3.40 -23.37
CA LEU A 84 4.86 3.65 -21.94
C LEU A 84 5.78 2.58 -21.36
N LYS A 85 6.92 2.99 -20.79
CA LYS A 85 7.72 2.12 -19.92
C LYS A 85 6.74 1.52 -18.91
N SER A 86 6.62 0.19 -18.90
CA SER A 86 5.66 -0.49 -18.04
C SER A 86 5.94 -0.09 -16.59
N ALA A 87 5.05 0.70 -16.01
CA ALA A 87 5.01 0.88 -14.57
C ALA A 87 4.72 -0.51 -14.00
N SER A 88 5.67 -1.09 -13.27
CA SER A 88 5.51 -2.37 -12.59
C SER A 88 4.49 -2.28 -11.46
N HIS A 89 3.21 -2.17 -11.81
CA HIS A 89 2.12 -2.33 -10.86
C HIS A 89 2.16 -3.77 -10.32
N GLY A 90 2.69 -3.94 -9.11
CA GLY A 90 2.67 -5.20 -8.38
C GLY A 90 4.02 -5.90 -8.15
N LEU A 91 5.13 -5.42 -8.74
CA LEU A 91 6.45 -6.01 -8.41
C LEU A 91 6.90 -5.59 -7.00
N PRO A 92 7.36 -6.53 -6.15
CA PRO A 92 7.98 -6.22 -4.86
C PRO A 92 9.12 -5.21 -5.04
N TRP A 93 9.28 -4.30 -4.08
CA TRP A 93 10.40 -3.36 -4.07
C TRP A 93 11.66 -4.06 -3.56
N SER A 94 12.73 -4.02 -4.35
CA SER A 94 14.03 -4.52 -3.93
C SER A 94 14.74 -3.52 -3.01
N SER A 95 15.67 -4.02 -2.18
CA SER A 95 16.49 -3.15 -1.32
C SER A 95 17.30 -2.13 -2.13
N ALA A 96 17.76 -2.49 -3.33
CA ALA A 96 18.48 -1.58 -4.22
C ALA A 96 17.60 -0.40 -4.69
N GLU A 97 16.36 -0.68 -5.12
CA GLU A 97 15.42 0.37 -5.50
C GLU A 97 15.05 1.28 -4.32
N LEU A 98 14.82 0.70 -3.13
CA LEU A 98 14.55 1.50 -1.93
C LEU A 98 15.76 2.38 -1.56
N LYS A 99 16.98 1.87 -1.71
CA LYS A 99 18.21 2.65 -1.46
C LYS A 99 18.33 3.85 -2.38
N VAL A 100 17.99 3.72 -3.66
CA VAL A 100 17.95 4.86 -4.60
C VAL A 100 16.99 5.95 -4.11
N CYS A 101 15.79 5.58 -3.67
CA CYS A 101 14.83 6.54 -3.11
C CYS A 101 15.35 7.21 -1.83
N VAL A 102 15.95 6.45 -0.91
CA VAL A 102 16.50 6.98 0.35
C VAL A 102 17.67 7.95 0.09
N VAL A 103 18.58 7.60 -0.82
CA VAL A 103 19.69 8.47 -1.24
C VAL A 103 19.17 9.75 -1.88
N ALA A 104 18.19 9.65 -2.78
CA ALA A 104 17.57 10.82 -3.39
C ALA A 104 16.92 11.73 -2.33
N TYR A 105 16.18 11.15 -1.38
CA TYR A 105 15.57 11.91 -0.29
C TYR A 105 16.62 12.59 0.60
N TRP A 106 17.72 11.90 0.91
CA TRP A 106 18.84 12.46 1.68
C TRP A 106 19.48 13.66 0.97
N LYS A 107 19.70 13.58 -0.36
CA LYS A 107 20.19 14.72 -1.16
C LYS A 107 19.25 15.92 -1.01
N LEU A 108 17.94 15.70 -1.12
CA LEU A 108 16.93 16.76 -1.00
C LEU A 108 16.97 17.44 0.38
N ILE A 109 16.87 16.67 1.46
CA ILE A 109 16.81 17.25 2.81
C ILE A 109 18.13 17.92 3.22
N THR A 110 19.26 17.39 2.77
CA THR A 110 20.58 17.98 3.05
C THR A 110 20.74 19.32 2.32
N ALA A 111 20.26 19.43 1.09
CA ALA A 111 20.26 20.69 0.35
C ALA A 111 19.33 21.73 1.02
N GLU A 112 18.12 21.32 1.41
CA GLU A 112 17.20 22.20 2.14
C GLU A 112 17.82 22.70 3.46
N ALA A 113 18.50 21.84 4.21
CA ALA A 113 19.20 22.21 5.44
C ALA A 113 20.33 23.23 5.20
N ARG A 114 20.93 23.25 4.01
CA ARG A 114 21.94 24.22 3.58
C ARG A 114 21.34 25.47 2.92
N GLY A 115 20.01 25.59 2.89
CA GLY A 115 19.31 26.68 2.21
C GLY A 115 19.36 26.61 0.68
N GLN A 116 19.77 25.47 0.11
CA GLN A 116 19.82 25.24 -1.33
C GLN A 116 18.46 24.73 -1.84
N ARG A 117 18.04 25.20 -3.01
CA ARG A 117 16.86 24.66 -3.71
C ARG A 117 17.29 23.63 -4.75
N ILE A 118 16.78 22.41 -4.62
CA ILE A 118 16.90 21.36 -5.64
C ILE A 118 15.59 21.22 -6.40
N SER A 119 15.68 21.06 -7.72
CA SER A 119 14.54 20.69 -8.57
C SER A 119 14.13 19.25 -8.27
N LYS A 120 12.95 19.07 -7.67
CA LYS A 120 12.40 17.74 -7.37
C LYS A 120 12.19 16.91 -8.63
N THR A 121 11.86 17.55 -9.75
CA THR A 121 11.71 16.90 -11.06
C THR A 121 13.03 16.31 -11.53
N ASP A 122 14.14 17.05 -11.41
CA ASP A 122 15.44 16.56 -11.86
C ASP A 122 15.94 15.43 -10.97
N LEU A 123 15.74 15.55 -9.65
CA LEU A 123 16.06 14.50 -8.70
C LEU A 123 15.27 13.20 -8.96
N ARG A 124 13.99 13.32 -9.33
CA ARG A 124 13.17 12.17 -9.74
C ARG A 124 13.69 11.55 -11.02
N ASN A 125 13.98 12.36 -12.04
CA ASN A 125 14.49 11.88 -13.32
C ASN A 125 15.83 11.15 -13.13
N GLU A 126 16.75 11.72 -12.35
CA GLU A 126 18.01 11.10 -11.97
C GLU A 126 17.80 9.74 -11.29
N ALA A 127 16.88 9.66 -10.32
CA ALA A 127 16.57 8.40 -9.63
C ALA A 127 15.96 7.34 -10.57
N LEU A 128 15.08 7.75 -11.49
CA LEU A 128 14.47 6.89 -12.51
C LEU A 128 15.51 6.33 -13.48
N GLU A 129 16.52 7.11 -13.83
CA GLU A 129 17.62 6.70 -14.70
C GLU A 129 18.66 5.82 -13.98
N GLN A 130 19.00 6.13 -12.73
CA GLN A 130 20.07 5.46 -11.99
C GLN A 130 19.74 4.04 -11.51
N GLY A 131 18.46 3.75 -11.21
CA GLY A 131 18.12 2.44 -10.66
C GLY A 131 16.64 2.13 -10.48
N LEU A 132 15.75 2.98 -10.99
CA LEU A 132 14.31 2.77 -10.91
C LEU A 132 13.67 2.63 -12.31
N ALA A 133 14.40 2.02 -13.25
CA ALA A 133 13.99 1.90 -14.65
C ALA A 133 12.63 1.18 -14.86
N SER A 134 12.22 0.33 -13.91
CA SER A 134 10.96 -0.42 -13.91
C SER A 134 9.82 0.27 -13.12
N ARG A 135 10.08 1.46 -12.56
CA ARG A 135 9.14 2.20 -11.71
C ARG A 135 8.62 3.45 -12.42
N SER A 136 7.40 3.84 -12.08
CA SER A 136 6.79 5.07 -12.57
C SER A 136 7.15 6.27 -11.69
N GLU A 137 6.95 7.46 -12.24
CA GLU A 137 7.03 8.72 -11.48
C GLU A 137 6.12 8.67 -10.25
N SER A 138 4.86 8.25 -10.39
CA SER A 138 3.93 8.14 -9.25
C SER A 138 4.41 7.14 -8.19
N ALA A 139 5.07 6.05 -8.60
CA ALA A 139 5.62 5.07 -7.67
C ALA A 139 6.81 5.66 -6.88
N TYR A 140 7.65 6.47 -7.54
CA TYR A 140 8.70 7.23 -6.87
C TYR A 140 8.12 8.23 -5.86
N GLU A 141 7.17 9.07 -6.26
CA GLU A 141 6.55 10.07 -5.37
C GLU A 141 5.94 9.41 -4.13
N PHE A 142 5.27 8.27 -4.31
CA PHE A 142 4.73 7.48 -3.20
C PHE A 142 5.83 6.99 -2.25
N ARG A 143 7.01 6.59 -2.76
CA ARG A 143 8.13 6.19 -1.91
C ARG A 143 8.76 7.35 -1.14
N MET A 144 8.80 8.54 -1.73
CA MET A 144 9.24 9.74 -1.00
C MET A 144 8.30 10.07 0.17
N GLN A 145 6.99 9.87 0.00
CA GLN A 145 6.02 10.03 1.10
C GLN A 145 6.13 8.93 2.15
N ASN A 146 6.46 7.69 1.76
CA ASN A 146 6.78 6.63 2.72
C ASN A 146 8.04 6.94 3.53
N ILE A 147 9.11 7.43 2.90
CA ILE A 147 10.34 7.86 3.59
C ILE A 147 10.00 8.99 4.56
N SER A 148 9.17 9.95 4.14
CA SER A 148 8.66 11.01 5.01
C SER A 148 7.99 10.43 6.25
N ALA A 149 7.07 9.47 6.10
CA ALA A 149 6.41 8.83 7.23
C ALA A 149 7.40 8.10 8.16
N VAL A 150 8.41 7.41 7.61
CA VAL A 150 9.47 6.78 8.41
C VAL A 150 10.28 7.81 9.20
N LEU A 151 10.65 8.94 8.58
CA LEU A 151 11.37 10.01 9.26
C LEU A 151 10.54 10.62 10.40
N ASP A 152 9.24 10.85 10.20
CA ASP A 152 8.34 11.32 11.25
C ASP A 152 8.30 10.35 12.44
N GLU A 153 8.13 9.05 12.18
CA GLU A 153 8.11 8.03 13.23
C GLU A 153 9.46 7.91 13.97
N LEU A 154 10.58 8.21 13.30
CA LEU A 154 11.91 8.25 13.91
C LEU A 154 12.20 9.60 14.60
N GLY A 155 11.28 10.57 14.54
CA GLY A 155 11.47 11.91 15.10
C GLY A 155 12.50 12.76 14.35
N LEU A 156 12.75 12.43 13.08
CA LEU A 156 13.69 13.11 12.21
C LEU A 156 12.98 14.19 11.39
N LYS A 157 13.73 15.26 11.05
CA LYS A 157 13.22 16.29 10.14
C LYS A 157 12.96 15.67 8.76
N ARG A 158 11.93 16.15 8.08
CA ARG A 158 11.56 15.77 6.71
C ARG A 158 11.90 16.85 5.70
N ALA A 159 12.00 16.44 4.44
CA ALA A 159 12.06 17.37 3.32
C ALA A 159 10.71 18.06 3.10
N THR A 160 10.75 19.30 2.62
CA THR A 160 9.56 20.12 2.37
C THR A 160 8.79 19.60 1.17
N GLY A 161 7.46 19.57 1.25
CA GLY A 161 6.58 19.19 0.14
C GLY A 161 6.55 17.68 -0.18
N TYR A 162 7.02 16.84 0.74
CA TYR A 162 6.66 15.43 0.81
C TYR A 162 5.89 15.17 2.10
N ALA A 163 4.56 15.11 1.98
CA ALA A 163 3.70 14.77 3.11
C ALA A 163 3.88 13.29 3.48
N PRO A 164 3.86 12.94 4.78
CA PRO A 164 3.99 11.57 5.24
C PRO A 164 2.74 10.76 4.87
N MET A 165 2.93 9.55 4.35
CA MET A 165 1.84 8.61 4.16
C MET A 165 1.39 8.01 5.49
N LYS A 166 0.08 7.82 5.67
CA LYS A 166 -0.47 7.19 6.88
C LYS A 166 -0.10 5.72 7.04
N ASN A 167 0.12 5.00 5.92
CA ASN A 167 0.43 3.57 5.91
C ASN A 167 1.61 3.28 4.97
N ILE A 168 2.74 2.86 5.53
CA ILE A 168 3.99 2.62 4.77
C ILE A 168 3.98 1.25 4.07
N GLY A 169 3.18 0.29 4.56
CA GLY A 169 3.09 -1.07 4.03
C GLY A 169 4.32 -1.93 4.34
N GLY A 170 4.50 -3.05 3.62
CA GLY A 170 5.54 -4.06 3.91
C GLY A 170 7.00 -3.61 3.71
N VAL A 171 7.25 -2.40 3.20
CA VAL A 171 8.61 -1.87 2.98
C VAL A 171 9.16 -1.11 4.20
N LYS A 172 8.37 -0.97 5.27
CA LYS A 172 8.70 -0.15 6.44
C LYS A 172 10.03 -0.54 7.07
N ALA A 173 10.21 -1.83 7.39
CA ALA A 173 11.44 -2.35 8.00
C ALA A 173 12.69 -2.03 7.17
N SER A 174 12.63 -2.29 5.86
CA SER A 174 13.74 -2.01 4.94
C SER A 174 14.05 -0.52 4.81
N LEU A 175 13.03 0.35 4.84
CA LEU A 175 13.24 1.79 4.81
C LEU A 175 13.92 2.31 6.08
N ILE A 176 13.55 1.80 7.26
CA ILE A 176 14.21 2.17 8.52
C ILE A 176 15.69 1.83 8.47
N GLU A 177 16.03 0.62 8.01
CA GLU A 177 17.42 0.15 7.90
C GLU A 177 18.24 1.07 6.99
N LEU A 178 17.72 1.36 5.79
CA LEU A 178 18.37 2.24 4.82
C LEU A 178 18.48 3.68 5.32
N VAL A 179 17.47 4.21 6.01
CA VAL A 179 17.52 5.54 6.62
C VAL A 179 18.59 5.59 7.71
N ASN A 180 18.67 4.57 8.57
CA ASN A 180 19.66 4.51 9.63
C ASN A 180 21.09 4.37 9.08
N GLU A 181 21.29 3.59 8.01
CA GLU A 181 22.55 3.53 7.26
C GLU A 181 22.91 4.93 6.71
N GLN A 182 21.99 5.54 5.96
CA GLN A 182 22.22 6.79 5.23
C GLN A 182 22.43 8.00 6.15
N TRP A 183 21.74 8.06 7.29
CA TRP A 183 21.91 9.13 8.29
C TRP A 183 23.07 8.83 9.27
N GLY A 184 23.75 7.69 9.16
CA GLY A 184 24.83 7.32 10.10
C GLY A 184 24.35 7.07 11.54
N ARG A 185 23.06 6.74 11.73
CA ARG A 185 22.42 6.57 13.04
C ARG A 185 22.70 5.22 13.70
N SER A 186 23.51 4.37 13.08
CA SER A 186 23.89 3.06 13.61
C SER A 186 24.53 3.11 15.00
N LYS A 187 25.09 4.27 15.41
CA LYS A 187 25.69 4.47 16.74
C LYS A 187 24.71 5.03 17.78
N GLU A 188 23.65 5.74 17.38
CA GLU A 188 22.71 6.38 18.32
C GLU A 188 21.63 5.41 18.81
N PHE A 189 21.13 5.60 20.04
CA PHE A 189 19.97 4.85 20.54
C PHE A 189 18.68 5.46 19.98
N GLU A 190 17.71 4.61 19.65
CA GLU A 190 16.38 5.09 19.27
C GLU A 190 15.73 5.78 20.48
N SER A 191 15.11 6.93 20.24
CA SER A 191 14.43 7.67 21.29
C SER A 191 13.23 6.89 21.85
N PRO A 192 12.91 7.00 23.15
CA PRO A 192 11.65 6.49 23.69
C PRO A 192 10.43 7.15 23.02
N THR A 193 9.31 6.43 22.92
CA THR A 193 8.04 6.94 22.42
C THR A 193 6.86 6.26 23.12
N ALA A 194 5.74 6.97 23.20
CA ALA A 194 4.46 6.45 23.68
C ALA A 194 3.50 6.08 22.54
N ASP A 195 3.90 6.30 21.29
CA ASP A 195 3.18 5.86 20.10
C ASP A 195 3.56 4.41 19.78
N ASP A 196 2.57 3.51 19.81
CA ASP A 196 2.80 2.07 19.67
C ASP A 196 3.35 1.68 18.30
N ASP A 197 2.93 2.36 17.23
CA ASP A 197 3.38 2.07 15.86
C ASP A 197 4.83 2.52 15.65
N ALA A 198 5.17 3.71 16.14
CA ALA A 198 6.55 4.20 16.17
C ALA A 198 7.42 3.33 17.08
N LEU A 199 6.90 2.84 18.21
CA LEU A 199 7.63 1.95 19.11
C LEU A 199 7.95 0.63 18.41
N ALA A 200 6.97 -0.03 17.80
CA ALA A 200 7.18 -1.28 17.06
C ALA A 200 8.25 -1.13 15.97
N THR A 201 8.23 0.01 15.29
CA THR A 201 9.19 0.41 14.24
C THR A 201 10.60 0.58 14.79
N ARG A 202 10.75 1.36 15.87
CA ARG A 202 12.04 1.57 16.54
C ARG A 202 12.59 0.27 17.13
N VAL A 203 11.73 -0.64 17.59
CA VAL A 203 12.14 -1.97 18.05
C VAL A 203 12.74 -2.81 16.93
N ILE A 204 12.18 -2.77 15.71
CA ILE A 204 12.78 -3.45 14.54
C ILE A 204 14.20 -2.93 14.30
N ALA A 205 14.39 -1.61 14.28
CA ALA A 205 15.69 -0.97 14.12
C ALA A 205 16.68 -1.37 15.24
N ALA A 206 16.21 -1.32 16.49
CA ALA A 206 17.02 -1.64 17.66
C ALA A 206 17.47 -3.10 17.65
N ARG A 207 16.61 -4.05 17.22
CA ARG A 207 16.97 -5.47 17.12
C ARG A 207 18.10 -5.71 16.12
N GLN A 208 18.06 -5.06 14.95
CA GLN A 208 19.15 -5.16 13.97
C GLN A 208 20.46 -4.59 14.51
N LYS A 209 20.40 -3.44 15.18
CA LYS A 209 21.58 -2.83 15.83
C LYS A 209 22.17 -3.73 16.91
N ILE A 210 21.33 -4.26 17.80
CA ILE A 210 21.77 -5.12 18.90
C ILE A 210 22.42 -6.40 18.35
N ALA A 211 21.82 -7.02 17.33
CA ALA A 211 22.35 -8.24 16.73
C ALA A 211 23.76 -8.05 16.13
N ASN A 212 24.07 -6.86 15.62
CA ASN A 212 25.32 -6.61 14.89
C ASN A 212 26.41 -5.90 15.72
N ALA A 213 26.06 -5.23 16.83
CA ALA A 213 26.99 -4.24 17.42
C ALA A 213 26.94 -4.08 18.95
N MET A 214 26.06 -4.77 19.70
CA MET A 214 25.98 -4.60 21.16
C MET A 214 26.32 -5.87 21.92
N SER A 215 27.27 -5.76 22.85
CA SER A 215 27.67 -6.82 23.79
C SER A 215 27.05 -6.66 25.19
N GLU A 216 26.48 -5.49 25.50
CA GLU A 216 25.95 -5.16 26.83
C GLU A 216 24.49 -4.70 26.76
N ALA A 217 23.75 -4.90 27.86
CA ALA A 217 22.37 -4.45 27.97
C ALA A 217 22.29 -2.91 28.00
N PRO A 218 21.30 -2.29 27.34
CA PRO A 218 21.12 -0.85 27.41
C PRO A 218 20.75 -0.41 28.84
N PRO A 219 21.22 0.75 29.32
CA PRO A 219 21.03 1.20 30.71
C PRO A 219 19.56 1.46 31.10
N GLY A 220 18.68 1.68 30.12
CA GLY A 220 17.25 1.94 30.33
C GLY A 220 16.97 3.27 31.06
N SER A 221 15.73 3.46 31.53
CA SER A 221 15.34 4.59 32.37
C SER A 221 14.53 4.10 33.57
N ARG A 222 14.84 4.63 34.76
CA ARG A 222 14.07 4.37 35.99
C ARG A 222 12.82 5.26 36.13
N SER A 223 12.75 6.35 35.37
CA SER A 223 11.62 7.29 35.38
C SER A 223 11.02 7.39 33.98
N VAL A 224 9.77 6.93 33.84
CA VAL A 224 9.05 6.90 32.56
C VAL A 224 7.94 7.93 32.58
N ARG A 225 7.91 8.81 31.57
CA ARG A 225 6.85 9.80 31.39
C ARG A 225 5.54 9.10 30.99
N LYS A 226 4.45 9.40 31.67
CA LYS A 226 3.09 8.94 31.31
C LYS A 226 2.40 10.00 30.45
N LEU A 227 1.70 9.57 29.41
CA LEU A 227 0.83 10.42 28.60
C LEU A 227 -0.61 9.92 28.69
N LEU A 228 -1.58 10.84 28.64
CA LEU A 228 -3.00 10.51 28.55
C LEU A 228 -3.34 10.18 27.10
N SER A 229 -4.14 9.13 26.88
CA SER A 229 -4.61 8.72 25.56
C SER A 229 -6.11 8.40 25.59
N ALA A 230 -6.83 8.78 24.54
CA ALA A 230 -8.23 8.46 24.33
C ALA A 230 -8.35 7.26 23.38
N THR A 231 -9.17 6.27 23.75
CA THR A 231 -9.37 5.07 22.93
C THR A 231 -10.86 4.83 22.68
N GLU A 232 -11.25 4.62 21.43
CA GLU A 232 -12.60 4.18 21.07
C GLU A 232 -12.81 2.72 21.51
N LYS A 233 -13.92 2.44 22.18
CA LYS A 233 -14.32 1.08 22.60
C LYS A 233 -15.73 0.77 22.11
N PHE A 234 -15.94 -0.48 21.73
CA PHE A 234 -17.28 -1.00 21.41
C PHE A 234 -17.95 -1.53 22.66
N VAL A 235 -19.23 -1.17 22.85
CA VAL A 235 -20.10 -1.83 23.83
C VAL A 235 -20.45 -3.20 23.27
N ARG A 236 -20.20 -4.26 24.06
CA ARG A 236 -20.43 -5.65 23.65
C ARG A 236 -21.53 -6.28 24.50
N ASP A 237 -22.30 -7.19 23.92
CA ASP A 237 -23.32 -7.95 24.62
C ASP A 237 -22.66 -9.08 25.45
N PRO A 238 -22.77 -9.06 26.79
CA PRO A 238 -22.20 -10.11 27.63
C PRO A 238 -22.81 -11.49 27.36
N ASN A 239 -24.05 -11.58 26.87
CA ASN A 239 -24.69 -12.86 26.58
C ASN A 239 -24.10 -13.53 25.34
N VAL A 240 -23.68 -12.75 24.34
CA VAL A 240 -22.95 -13.27 23.17
C VAL A 240 -21.62 -13.86 23.62
N ILE A 241 -20.90 -13.17 24.49
CA ILE A 241 -19.62 -13.63 25.03
C ILE A 241 -19.82 -14.94 25.82
N ALA A 242 -20.75 -14.95 26.78
CA ALA A 242 -21.02 -16.12 27.61
C ALA A 242 -21.45 -17.33 26.77
N TRP A 243 -22.29 -17.12 25.75
CA TRP A 243 -22.70 -18.17 24.84
C TRP A 243 -21.54 -18.78 24.05
N VAL A 244 -20.67 -17.94 23.49
CA VAL A 244 -19.49 -18.39 22.73
C VAL A 244 -18.53 -19.18 23.62
N LEU A 245 -18.24 -18.70 24.83
CA LEU A 245 -17.36 -19.40 25.76
C LEU A 245 -17.93 -20.75 26.21
N LYS A 246 -19.23 -20.79 26.52
CA LYS A 246 -19.93 -22.04 26.85
C LYS A 246 -19.88 -23.03 25.70
N ARG A 247 -20.12 -22.58 24.45
CA ARG A 247 -20.04 -23.43 23.25
C ARG A 247 -18.63 -23.98 23.03
N ALA A 248 -17.61 -23.15 23.25
CA ALA A 248 -16.21 -23.54 23.08
C ALA A 248 -15.77 -24.62 24.09
N ALA A 249 -16.47 -24.75 25.23
CA ALA A 249 -16.24 -25.80 26.23
C ALA A 249 -14.77 -25.96 26.64
N GLY A 250 -14.09 -24.83 26.83
CA GLY A 250 -12.68 -24.78 27.20
C GLY A 250 -11.70 -25.25 26.13
N LYS A 251 -12.11 -25.38 24.87
CA LYS A 251 -11.25 -25.68 23.72
C LYS A 251 -11.28 -24.54 22.71
N CYS A 252 -10.13 -24.20 22.17
CA CYS A 252 -10.05 -23.18 21.13
C CYS A 252 -10.73 -23.66 19.84
N GLU A 253 -11.68 -22.89 19.31
CA GLU A 253 -12.44 -23.22 18.08
C GLU A 253 -11.59 -23.04 16.79
N MET A 254 -10.31 -22.65 16.93
CA MET A 254 -9.33 -22.57 15.84
C MET A 254 -8.32 -23.73 15.88
N CYS A 255 -7.57 -23.90 16.98
CA CYS A 255 -6.53 -24.93 17.06
C CYS A 255 -6.96 -26.22 17.77
N GLU A 256 -8.18 -26.26 18.33
CA GLU A 256 -8.74 -27.39 19.10
C GLU A 256 -8.00 -27.73 20.39
N ALA A 257 -6.91 -27.01 20.70
CA ALA A 257 -6.17 -27.15 21.94
C ALA A 257 -7.04 -26.68 23.13
N PRO A 258 -6.86 -27.28 24.32
CA PRO A 258 -7.50 -26.79 25.53
C PRO A 258 -7.08 -25.35 25.83
N ALA A 259 -7.90 -24.65 26.61
CA ALA A 259 -7.56 -23.35 27.16
C ALA A 259 -6.18 -23.41 27.85
N PRO A 260 -5.33 -22.39 27.69
CA PRO A 260 -3.95 -22.42 28.19
C PRO A 260 -3.86 -22.42 29.71
N PHE A 261 -4.89 -21.93 30.40
CA PHE A 261 -4.99 -21.89 31.86
C PHE A 261 -6.46 -21.72 32.28
N VAL A 262 -6.72 -21.89 33.58
CA VAL A 262 -8.00 -21.60 34.22
C VAL A 262 -7.94 -20.20 34.85
N ALA A 263 -8.95 -19.37 34.59
CA ALA A 263 -9.04 -18.02 35.10
C ALA A 263 -9.41 -17.98 36.60
N THR A 264 -9.36 -16.79 37.20
CA THR A 264 -9.62 -16.61 38.65
C THR A 264 -11.04 -16.95 39.08
N ASP A 265 -11.98 -16.97 38.13
CA ASP A 265 -13.37 -17.39 38.33
C ASP A 265 -13.57 -18.91 38.19
N GLY A 266 -12.50 -19.67 37.91
CA GLY A 266 -12.56 -21.13 37.74
C GLY A 266 -12.89 -21.57 36.31
N GLU A 267 -13.10 -20.64 35.38
CA GLU A 267 -13.45 -20.97 34.00
C GLU A 267 -12.21 -21.13 33.10
N PRO A 268 -12.23 -22.02 32.08
CA PRO A 268 -11.16 -22.11 31.10
C PRO A 268 -10.96 -20.80 30.32
N PHE A 269 -9.74 -20.25 30.29
CA PHE A 269 -9.50 -18.94 29.67
C PHE A 269 -9.46 -18.99 28.13
N LEU A 270 -10.46 -18.39 27.48
CA LEU A 270 -10.49 -18.13 26.04
C LEU A 270 -10.91 -16.67 25.78
N GLU A 271 -10.40 -16.08 24.71
CA GLU A 271 -10.78 -14.75 24.23
C GLU A 271 -11.85 -14.89 23.12
N VAL A 272 -12.92 -14.10 23.18
CA VAL A 272 -13.93 -14.05 22.11
C VAL A 272 -13.43 -13.18 20.95
N HIS A 273 -13.36 -13.79 19.76
CA HIS A 273 -12.93 -13.17 18.52
C HIS A 273 -14.10 -13.02 17.55
N HIS A 274 -14.35 -11.81 17.05
CA HIS A 274 -15.29 -11.58 15.96
C HIS A 274 -14.63 -11.84 14.59
N VAL A 275 -15.16 -12.80 13.83
CA VAL A 275 -14.66 -13.24 12.51
C VAL A 275 -14.65 -12.11 11.50
N ARG A 276 -15.70 -11.29 11.49
CA ARG A 276 -15.64 -9.92 10.97
C ARG A 276 -15.50 -8.97 12.15
N PRO A 277 -14.37 -8.26 12.29
CA PRO A 277 -14.17 -7.34 13.40
C PRO A 277 -15.26 -6.26 13.49
N LEU A 278 -15.61 -5.86 14.72
CA LEU A 278 -16.58 -4.78 14.97
C LEU A 278 -16.12 -3.44 14.34
N SER A 279 -14.81 -3.18 14.35
CA SER A 279 -14.20 -2.02 13.69
C SER A 279 -14.40 -2.00 12.17
N GLU A 280 -14.65 -3.16 11.56
CA GLU A 280 -14.95 -3.34 10.14
C GLU A 280 -16.47 -3.48 9.87
N GLY A 281 -17.31 -3.22 10.87
CA GLY A 281 -18.77 -3.31 10.77
C GLY A 281 -19.32 -4.73 10.85
N GLY A 282 -18.60 -5.66 11.50
CA GLY A 282 -19.16 -6.96 11.86
C GLY A 282 -20.19 -6.83 13.00
N PRO A 283 -21.24 -7.66 13.02
CA PRO A 283 -22.22 -7.64 14.09
C PRO A 283 -21.70 -8.33 15.36
N ASP A 284 -22.21 -7.91 16.52
CA ASP A 284 -21.94 -8.58 17.79
C ASP A 284 -22.92 -9.73 18.01
N THR A 285 -22.68 -10.86 17.35
CA THR A 285 -23.56 -12.03 17.35
C THR A 285 -22.75 -13.33 17.51
N ALA A 286 -23.38 -14.37 18.04
CA ALA A 286 -22.76 -15.68 18.26
C ALA A 286 -22.27 -16.38 16.97
N GLU A 287 -22.88 -16.06 15.83
CA GLU A 287 -22.50 -16.55 14.49
C GLU A 287 -21.38 -15.74 13.85
N ASN A 288 -21.05 -14.54 14.36
CA ASN A 288 -19.86 -13.80 13.97
C ASN A 288 -18.71 -13.99 14.96
N ALA A 289 -18.84 -14.84 15.98
CA ALA A 289 -17.89 -14.89 17.08
C ALA A 289 -17.44 -16.32 17.43
N CYS A 290 -16.18 -16.48 17.83
CA CYS A 290 -15.61 -17.74 18.26
C CYS A 290 -14.70 -17.61 19.49
N GLY A 291 -14.57 -18.68 20.26
CA GLY A 291 -13.66 -18.80 21.40
C GLY A 291 -12.25 -19.17 20.94
N CYS A 292 -11.29 -18.28 21.16
CA CYS A 292 -9.89 -18.46 20.74
C CYS A 292 -8.94 -18.46 21.93
N CYS A 293 -7.89 -19.29 21.89
CA CYS A 293 -6.76 -19.08 22.80
C CYS A 293 -6.02 -17.78 22.43
N PRO A 294 -5.25 -17.17 23.37
CA PRO A 294 -4.57 -15.90 23.12
C PRO A 294 -3.67 -15.92 21.88
N ASN A 295 -2.97 -17.03 21.64
CA ASN A 295 -2.08 -17.18 20.48
C ASN A 295 -2.87 -17.12 19.16
N CYS A 296 -3.94 -17.90 19.05
CA CYS A 296 -4.77 -17.93 17.84
C CYS A 296 -5.51 -16.61 17.63
N HIS A 297 -5.97 -15.98 18.70
CA HIS A 297 -6.62 -14.67 18.63
C HIS A 297 -5.65 -13.61 18.10
N ARG A 298 -4.42 -13.51 18.63
CA ARG A 298 -3.41 -12.59 18.10
C ARG A 298 -3.03 -12.91 16.65
N GLN A 299 -2.91 -14.19 16.29
CA GLN A 299 -2.56 -14.60 14.93
C GLN A 299 -3.64 -14.22 13.91
N LEU A 300 -4.92 -14.23 14.30
CA LEU A 300 -6.03 -13.77 13.47
C LEU A 300 -6.04 -12.25 13.25
N HIS A 301 -5.48 -11.46 14.18
CA HIS A 301 -5.36 -10.00 14.03
C HIS A 301 -4.08 -9.54 13.33
N LEU A 302 -2.95 -10.16 13.67
CA LEU A 302 -1.61 -9.65 13.32
C LEU A 302 -0.81 -10.60 12.42
N GLY A 303 -1.24 -11.86 12.29
CA GLY A 303 -0.48 -12.87 11.58
C GLY A 303 -0.47 -12.65 10.07
N MET A 304 0.67 -12.89 9.41
CA MET A 304 0.78 -12.86 7.94
C MET A 304 -0.25 -13.77 7.26
N ASN A 305 -0.62 -14.87 7.93
CA ASN A 305 -1.59 -15.86 7.45
C ASN A 305 -3.02 -15.64 7.99
N ALA A 306 -3.33 -14.47 8.57
CA ALA A 306 -4.64 -14.17 9.17
C ALA A 306 -5.82 -14.48 8.24
N SER A 307 -5.71 -14.10 6.95
CA SER A 307 -6.76 -14.38 5.95
C SER A 307 -6.97 -15.88 5.71
N THR A 308 -5.88 -16.66 5.70
CA THR A 308 -5.94 -18.12 5.53
C THR A 308 -6.53 -18.78 6.78
N LEU A 309 -6.14 -18.32 7.97
CA LEU A 309 -6.68 -18.80 9.24
C LEU A 309 -8.17 -18.48 9.39
N ARG A 310 -8.60 -17.28 8.98
CA ARG A 310 -10.02 -16.91 8.95
C ARG A 310 -10.83 -17.83 8.05
N ARG A 311 -10.34 -18.14 6.84
CA ARG A 311 -11.01 -19.11 5.94
C ARG A 311 -11.09 -20.50 6.57
N ARG A 312 -10.01 -20.97 7.19
CA ARG A 312 -9.99 -22.27 7.89
C ARG A 312 -10.98 -22.30 9.07
N LEU A 313 -11.09 -21.20 9.80
CA LEU A 313 -12.03 -21.04 10.90
C LEU A 313 -13.48 -21.15 10.41
N LEU A 314 -13.82 -20.42 9.34
CA LEU A 314 -15.13 -20.47 8.68
C LEU A 314 -15.46 -21.87 8.11
N SER A 315 -14.50 -22.53 7.46
CA SER A 315 -14.73 -23.86 6.88
C SER A 315 -14.94 -24.95 7.93
N ARG A 316 -14.33 -24.79 9.12
CA ARG A 316 -14.41 -25.80 10.19
C ARG A 316 -15.65 -25.63 11.05
N ASN A 317 -16.07 -24.40 11.29
CA ASN A 317 -17.15 -24.09 12.22
C ASN A 317 -18.38 -23.63 11.42
N THR A 318 -19.27 -24.57 11.09
CA THR A 318 -20.39 -24.38 10.16
C THR A 318 -21.45 -23.39 10.63
N TRP A 319 -21.49 -23.06 11.92
CA TRP A 319 -22.36 -22.04 12.50
C TRP A 319 -21.82 -20.61 12.33
N LEU A 320 -20.59 -20.44 11.86
CA LEU A 320 -20.02 -19.11 11.62
C LEU A 320 -20.49 -18.57 10.26
N VAL A 321 -20.86 -17.30 10.25
CA VAL A 321 -21.28 -16.57 9.04
C VAL A 321 -20.16 -15.66 8.57
N ASP A 322 -19.79 -15.76 7.28
CA ASP A 322 -18.83 -14.85 6.67
C ASP A 322 -19.51 -13.52 6.31
N TYR A 323 -19.39 -12.53 7.20
CA TYR A 323 -19.98 -11.22 6.96
C TYR A 323 -19.16 -10.39 5.94
N PRO A 324 -19.82 -9.65 5.02
CA PRO A 324 -21.27 -9.47 4.94
C PRO A 324 -21.92 -10.72 4.33
N ALA A 325 -22.96 -11.24 4.97
CA ALA A 325 -23.62 -12.47 4.54
C ALA A 325 -24.06 -12.30 3.07
N THR A 326 -23.54 -13.16 2.19
CA THR A 326 -24.04 -13.21 0.81
C THR A 326 -25.48 -13.67 0.89
N LYS A 327 -26.41 -12.87 0.36
CA LYS A 327 -27.79 -13.32 0.17
C LYS A 327 -27.73 -14.49 -0.81
N THR A 328 -27.96 -15.71 -0.30
CA THR A 328 -28.16 -16.96 -1.04
C THR A 328 -27.03 -17.38 -2.02
N GLY A 329 -26.26 -18.41 -1.65
CA GLY A 329 -25.85 -19.46 -2.59
C GLY A 329 -24.84 -19.18 -3.72
N GLU A 330 -24.27 -17.99 -3.87
CA GLU A 330 -23.21 -17.74 -4.87
C GLU A 330 -21.89 -17.31 -4.21
N GLN A 331 -20.83 -18.08 -4.50
CA GLN A 331 -19.46 -17.70 -4.17
C GLN A 331 -19.09 -16.44 -4.97
N VAL A 332 -18.96 -15.30 -4.28
CA VAL A 332 -18.42 -14.08 -4.88
C VAL A 332 -16.89 -14.18 -4.88
N PRO A 333 -16.20 -14.02 -6.02
CA PRO A 333 -14.74 -14.06 -6.06
C PRO A 333 -14.16 -12.86 -5.30
N SER A 334 -13.09 -13.11 -4.57
CA SER A 334 -12.35 -12.14 -3.77
C SER A 334 -11.83 -10.97 -4.61
N GLY A 335 -12.56 -9.85 -4.60
CA GLY A 335 -12.11 -8.55 -5.10
C GLY A 335 -11.45 -7.71 -4.00
N PRO A 336 -10.52 -6.80 -4.35
CA PRO A 336 -9.73 -6.05 -3.37
C PRO A 336 -10.57 -4.99 -2.63
N ARG A 337 -10.37 -4.91 -1.31
CA ARG A 337 -11.00 -3.94 -0.40
C ARG A 337 -10.59 -2.51 -0.75
N THR A 338 -11.57 -1.66 -1.04
CA THR A 338 -11.44 -0.21 -1.01
C THR A 338 -11.48 0.26 0.45
N THR A 339 -10.43 0.93 0.92
CA THR A 339 -10.41 1.58 2.23
C THR A 339 -11.09 2.94 2.13
N ARG A 340 -12.27 3.07 2.74
CA ARG A 340 -12.89 4.38 2.98
C ARG A 340 -12.14 5.10 4.10
N SER A 341 -11.85 6.37 3.81
CA SER A 341 -11.35 7.40 4.70
C SER A 341 -12.11 7.44 6.04
N ARG A 342 -11.38 7.34 7.16
CA ARG A 342 -11.87 7.85 8.46
C ARG A 342 -11.44 9.31 8.56
N VAL A 343 -12.45 10.16 8.54
CA VAL A 343 -12.41 11.56 8.98
C VAL A 343 -12.31 11.56 10.50
N ARG A 344 -11.19 12.03 11.04
CA ARG A 344 -11.04 13.06 12.07
C ARG A 344 -9.56 13.26 12.37
#